data_AF-A0A971SL85-F1
#
_entry.id   AF-A0A971SL85-F1
#
_cell.length_a   1.000
_cell.length_b   1.000
_cell.length_c   1.000
_cell.angle_alpha   90.00
_cell.angle_beta   90.00
_cell.angle_gamma   90.00
#
_symmetry.space_group_name_H-M   'P 1'
#
loop_
_entity.id
_entity.type
_entity.pdbx_description
1 polymer ?
#
loop_
_entity_poly.entity_id
_entity_poly.type
_entity_poly.pdbx_seq_one_letter_code
_entity_poly.pdbx_strand_id
1 'polypeptide(L)' 'LTTLYGALMAYFLFNPIAAKLGIRSEEEVMIRQVMVEGILSVQAGENPRIVEEKLKSFLPPAQRDRVGRERIEGVGLNV' A
#
# COMPACT_ATOMS: atom_id res chain seq x y z
N LEU A 1 -32.82 11.96 26.43
CA LEU A 1 -32.70 10.64 25.75
C LEU A 1 -31.98 10.77 24.39
N THR A 2 -32.38 11.68 23.51
CA THR A 2 -31.79 11.84 22.16
C THR A 2 -30.30 12.22 22.18
N THR A 3 -29.87 13.11 23.07
CA THR A 3 -28.47 13.55 23.23
C THR A 3 -27.57 12.50 23.87
N LEU A 4 -28.09 11.77 24.87
CA LEU A 4 -27.35 10.67 25.50
C LEU A 4 -27.11 9.52 24.50
N TYR A 5 -28.15 9.14 23.76
CA TYR A 5 -28.06 8.06 22.78
C TYR A 5 -27.15 8.46 21.60
N GLY A 6 -27.20 9.73 21.16
CA GLY A 6 -26.30 10.26 20.15
C GLY A 6 -24.83 10.25 20.57
N ALA A 7 -24.52 10.71 21.80
CA ALA A 7 -23.15 10.71 22.32
C ALA A 7 -22.57 9.30 22.48
N LEU A 8 -23.37 8.35 22.97
CA LEU A 8 -22.97 6.94 23.10
C LEU A 8 -22.67 6.31 21.74
N MET A 9 -23.54 6.50 20.74
CA MET A 9 -23.33 5.96 19.39
C MET A 9 -22.15 6.62 18.67
N ALA A 10 -21.91 7.92 18.87
CA ALA A 10 -20.76 8.63 18.32
C ALA A 10 -19.44 8.00 18.78
N TYR A 11 -19.29 7.79 20.09
CA TYR A 11 -18.06 7.25 20.66
C TYR A 11 -17.85 5.76 20.38
N PHE A 12 -18.92 4.94 20.43
CA PHE A 12 -18.79 3.49 20.28
C PHE A 12 -18.87 2.97 18.85
N LEU A 13 -19.63 3.63 17.96
CA LEU A 13 -19.81 3.17 16.58
C LEU A 13 -19.04 4.04 15.60
N PHE A 14 -19.29 5.35 15.59
CA PHE A 14 -18.77 6.21 14.52
C PHE A 14 -17.26 6.43 14.63
N ASN A 15 -16.71 6.60 15.83
CA ASN A 15 -15.25 6.75 16.03
C ASN A 15 -14.42 5.55 15.52
N PRO A 16 -14.70 4.28 15.90
CA PRO A 16 -13.92 3.16 15.38
C PRO A 16 -14.13 2.92 13.88
N ILE A 17 -15.33 3.23 13.35
CA ILE A 17 -15.59 3.15 11.90
C ILE A 17 -14.76 4.19 11.15
N ALA A 18 -14.72 5.44 11.63
CA ALA A 18 -13.92 6.51 11.04
C ALA A 18 -12.42 6.19 11.09
N ALA A 19 -11.93 5.68 12.23
CA ALA A 19 -10.52 5.27 12.38
C ALA A 19 -10.15 4.15 11.39
N LYS A 20 -11.01 3.13 11.26
CA LYS A 20 -10.76 2.00 10.35
C LYS A 20 -10.82 2.41 8.89
N LEU A 21 -11.70 3.35 8.54
CA LEU A 21 -11.78 3.90 7.19
C LEU A 21 -10.56 4.76 6.86
N GLY A 22 -10.07 5.54 7.83
CA GLY A 22 -8.84 6.33 7.69
C GLY A 22 -7.64 5.46 7.33
N ILE A 23 -7.42 4.38 8.09
CA ILE A 23 -6.32 3.43 7.83
C ILE A 23 -6.38 2.85 6.42
N ARG A 24 -7.58 2.40 6.00
CA ARG A 24 -7.76 1.87 4.63
C ARG A 24 -7.55 2.93 3.56
N SER A 25 -7.99 4.16 3.80
CA SER A 25 -7.80 5.26 2.88
C SER A 25 -6.32 5.60 2.72
N GLU A 26 -5.54 5.57 3.80
CA GLU A 26 -4.09 5.79 3.74
C GLU A 26 -3.38 4.70 2.91
N GLU A 27 -3.75 3.43 3.13
CA GLU A 27 -3.24 2.31 2.32
C GLU A 27 -3.56 2.48 0.83
N GLU A 28 -4.79 2.86 0.48
CA GLU A 28 -5.16 3.08 -0.92
C GLU A 28 -4.45 4.29 -1.55
N VAL A 29 -4.26 5.37 -0.79
CA VAL A 29 -3.51 6.55 -1.25
C VAL A 29 -2.08 6.17 -1.56
N MET A 30 -1.43 5.39 -0.69
CA MET A 30 -0.08 4.90 -0.92
C MET A 30 0.02 4.08 -2.22
N ILE A 31 -0.92 3.14 -2.45
CA ILE A 31 -0.93 2.32 -3.68
C ILE A 31 -1.11 3.20 -4.93
N ARG A 32 -2.01 4.19 -4.87
CA ARG A 32 -2.22 5.14 -5.98
C ARG A 32 -0.98 5.97 -6.26
N GLN A 33 -0.27 6.42 -5.22
CA GLN A 33 0.97 7.17 -5.38
C GLN A 33 2.06 6.35 -6.07
N VAL A 34 2.23 5.08 -5.67
CA VAL A 34 3.18 4.15 -6.31
C VAL A 34 2.82 3.91 -7.77
N MET A 35 1.54 3.74 -8.10
CA MET A 35 1.10 3.57 -9.50
C MET A 35 1.40 4.81 -10.34
N VAL A 36 1.12 6.01 -9.82
CA VAL A 36 1.36 7.27 -10.54
C VAL A 36 2.86 7.46 -10.79
N GLU A 37 3.70 7.23 -9.78
CA GLU A 37 5.15 7.35 -9.91
C GLU A 37 5.72 6.30 -10.88
N GLY A 38 5.22 5.06 -10.83
CA GLY A 38 5.59 4.02 -11.78
C GLY A 38 5.26 4.39 -13.23
N ILE A 39 4.07 4.94 -13.49
CA ILE A 39 3.67 5.39 -14.83
C ILE A 39 4.54 6.57 -15.29
N LEU A 40 4.78 7.56 -14.42
CA LEU A 40 5.66 8.70 -14.71
C LEU A 40 7.08 8.26 -15.08
N SER A 41 7.65 7.32 -14.32
CA SER A 41 8.97 6.75 -14.59
C SER A 41 9.04 6.01 -15.93
N VAL A 42 7.98 5.27 -16.29
CA VAL A 42 7.87 4.60 -17.60
C VAL A 42 7.78 5.63 -18.73
N GLN A 43 6.97 6.68 -18.57
CA GLN A 43 6.82 7.74 -19.58
C GLN A 43 8.08 8.59 -19.75
N ALA A 44 8.82 8.85 -18.66
CA ALA A 44 10.08 9.56 -18.68
C ALA A 44 11.22 8.78 -19.35
N GLY A 45 11.01 7.49 -19.67
CA GLY A 45 12.03 6.62 -20.24
C GLY A 45 13.17 6.34 -19.25
N GLU A 46 12.90 6.39 -17.94
CA GLU A 46 13.88 6.02 -16.92
C GLU A 46 14.30 4.55 -17.13
N ASN A 47 15.57 4.24 -16.88
CA ASN A 47 16.09 2.88 -17.02
C ASN A 47 15.25 1.92 -16.13
N PRO A 48 14.66 0.85 -16.67
CA PRO A 48 13.76 -0.05 -15.93
C PRO A 48 14.34 -0.56 -14.61
N ARG A 49 15.67 -0.67 -14.54
CA ARG A 49 16.40 -1.09 -13.34
C ARG A 49 16.32 -0.06 -12.20
N ILE A 50 16.34 1.23 -12.52
CA ILE A 50 16.21 2.33 -11.54
C ILE A 50 14.75 2.46 -11.09
N VAL A 51 13.80 2.28 -12.01
CA VAL A 51 12.37 2.27 -11.69
C VAL A 51 12.03 1.12 -10.74
N GLU A 52 12.61 -0.06 -10.96
CA GLU A 52 12.46 -1.23 -10.07
C GLU A 52 13.00 -0.95 -8.66
N GLU A 53 14.15 -0.27 -8.54
CA GLU A 53 14.73 0.11 -7.23
C GLU A 53 13.88 1.16 -6.50
N LYS A 54 13.38 2.20 -7.20
CA LYS A 54 12.44 3.18 -6.64
C LYS A 54 11.17 2.49 -6.15
N LEU A 55 10.52 1.68 -6.99
CA LEU A 55 9.28 0.98 -6.63
C LEU A 55 9.50 0.01 -5.46
N LYS A 56 10.65 -0.68 -5.38
CA LYS A 56 11.00 -1.54 -4.24
C LYS A 56 11.19 -0.78 -2.92
N SER A 57 11.52 0.51 -2.96
CA SER A 57 11.65 1.34 -1.76
C SER A 57 10.29 1.72 -1.15
N PHE A 58 9.24 1.74 -1.97
CA PHE A 58 7.87 1.97 -1.52
C PHE A 58 7.19 0.71 -0.98
N LEU A 59 7.78 -0.49 -1.16
CA LEU A 59 7.21 -1.70 -0.58
C LEU A 59 7.56 -1.83 0.91
N PRO A 60 6.58 -2.20 1.76
CA PRO A 60 6.87 -2.59 3.14
C PRO A 60 7.93 -3.70 3.19
N PRO A 61 8.83 -3.70 4.18
CA PRO A 61 9.95 -4.66 4.27
C PRO A 61 9.48 -6.12 4.21
N ALA A 62 8.32 -6.43 4.79
CA ALA A 62 7.71 -7.77 4.74
C ALA A 62 7.34 -8.23 3.32
N GLN A 63 7.00 -7.30 2.42
CA GLN A 63 6.69 -7.62 1.02
C GLN A 63 7.93 -7.61 0.14
N ARG A 64 8.97 -6.83 0.51
CA ARG A 64 10.27 -6.81 -0.18
C ARG A 64 10.94 -8.19 -0.19
N ASP A 65 10.85 -8.93 0.92
CA ASP A 65 11.40 -10.29 1.04
C ASP A 65 10.64 -11.34 0.23
N ARG A 66 9.38 -11.06 -0.15
CA ARG A 66 8.55 -11.97 -0.94
C ARG A 66 8.90 -11.87 -2.42
N VAL A 67 9.07 -10.65 -2.92
CA VAL A 67 9.56 -10.38 -4.29
C VAL A 67 11.00 -10.89 -4.48
N GLY A 68 11.85 -10.76 -3.45
CA GLY A 68 13.20 -11.33 -3.46
C GLY A 68 13.22 -12.86 -3.53
N ARG A 69 12.27 -13.53 -2.85
CA ARG A 69 12.15 -15.00 -2.83
C ARG A 69 11.54 -15.58 -4.11
N GLU A 70 10.53 -14.93 -4.71
CA GLU A 70 9.94 -15.39 -5.98
C GLU A 70 10.97 -15.41 -7.12
N ARG A 71 11.94 -14.48 -7.12
CA ARG A 71 13.05 -14.50 -8.08
C ARG A 71 14.02 -15.67 -7.89
N ILE A 72 14.12 -16.21 -6.67
CA ILE A 72 14.96 -17.38 -6.38
C ILE A 72 14.23 -18.67 -6.77
N GLU A 73 12.92 -18.77 -6.51
CA GLU A 73 12.12 -19.95 -6.87
C GLU A 73 11.93 -20.11 -8.39
N GLY A 74 11.81 -19.01 -9.16
CA GLY A 74 11.68 -19.06 -10.62
C GLY A 74 12.95 -19.53 -11.36
N VAL A 75 14.13 -19.44 -10.74
CA VAL A 75 15.40 -19.94 -11.31
C VAL A 75 15.60 -21.43 -11.01
N GLY A 76 15.06 -21.92 -9.88
CA GLY A 76 15.17 -23.32 -9.45
C GLY A 76 14.29 -24.33 -10.22
N LEU A 77 13.37 -23.86 -11.07
CA LEU A 77 12.56 -24.71 -11.95
C LEU A 77 13.21 -24.97 -13.33
N ASN A 78 14.30 -24.28 -13.66
CA ASN A 78 15.01 -24.38 -14.94
C ASN A 78 16.43 -24.97 -14.83
N VAL A 79 16.75 -25.67 -13.73
CA VAL A 79 18.00 -26.45 -13.54
C VAL A 79 17.64 -27.82 -12.99
#